data_AF-A0A9E2PQM6-F1
#
_entry.id   AF-A0A9E2PQM6-F1
#
_cell.length_a   1.000
_cell.length_b   1.000
_cell.length_c   1.000
_cell.angle_alpha   90.00
_cell.angle_beta   90.00
_cell.angle_gamma   90.00
#
_symmetry.space_group_name_H-M   'P 1'
#
loop_
_entity.id
_entity.type
_entity.pdbx_description
1 polymer ?
#
loop_
_entity_poly.entity_id
_entity_poly.type
_entity_poly.pdbx_seq_one_letter_code
_entity_poly.pdbx_strand_id
1 'polypeptide(L)'
;MFYKKRRRYKYTLLEDYLHQTELHPAQPISMAFISLDTAGQLIIKKGYAWDGPSGPTIDTDNFMRGSLVHDALYQLMREKYLGQEHRKYADRLLRDICSEAGMSKIRDWWVYQAVRLGGASSAKPDVRQAP
;
A
#
# COMPACT_ATOMS: atom_id res chain seq x y z
N MET A 1 -24.53 9.08 10.61
CA MET A 1 -24.01 7.74 10.23
C MET A 1 -22.83 7.89 9.27
N PHE A 2 -21.72 7.17 9.47
CA PHE A 2 -20.57 7.17 8.55
C PHE A 2 -20.64 5.98 7.59
N TYR A 3 -20.27 6.17 6.32
CA TYR A 3 -20.32 5.13 5.30
C TYR A 3 -19.21 5.26 4.25
N LYS A 4 -18.91 4.17 3.53
CA LYS A 4 -17.96 4.11 2.41
C LYS A 4 -18.58 3.41 1.19
N LYS A 5 -18.16 3.80 -0.01
CA LYS A 5 -18.49 3.06 -1.25
C LYS A 5 -17.75 1.73 -1.23
N ARG A 6 -18.45 0.63 -1.56
CA ARG A 6 -17.82 -0.69 -1.69
C ARG A 6 -16.76 -0.67 -2.80
N ARG A 7 -15.55 -1.15 -2.49
CA ARG A 7 -14.48 -1.39 -3.46
C ARG A 7 -14.54 -2.82 -3.96
N ARG A 8 -14.13 -3.04 -5.21
CA ARG A 8 -13.96 -4.38 -5.81
C ARG A 8 -12.47 -4.63 -5.96
N TYR A 9 -11.90 -5.35 -5.00
CA TYR A 9 -10.49 -5.74 -5.00
C TYR A 9 -10.25 -6.91 -5.96
N LYS A 10 -9.04 -6.98 -6.53
CA LYS A 10 -8.67 -8.03 -7.49
C LYS A 10 -8.06 -9.26 -6.81
N TYR A 11 -7.32 -9.05 -5.72
CA TYR A 11 -6.51 -10.08 -5.08
C TYR A 11 -6.86 -10.22 -3.60
N THR A 12 -6.58 -11.40 -3.04
CA THR A 12 -6.72 -11.69 -1.60
C THR A 12 -5.51 -12.47 -1.13
N LEU A 13 -4.96 -12.06 0.02
CA LEU A 13 -3.74 -12.62 0.56
C LEU A 13 -4.04 -13.93 1.29
N LEU A 14 -3.32 -15.00 0.97
CA LEU A 14 -3.62 -16.35 1.49
C LEU A 14 -2.83 -16.72 2.75
N GLU A 15 -1.81 -15.95 3.08
CA GLU A 15 -0.92 -16.13 4.23
C GLU A 15 -0.46 -14.77 4.78
N ASP A 16 -0.01 -14.71 6.03
CA ASP A 16 0.51 -13.47 6.58
C ASP A 16 1.80 -13.07 5.85
N TYR A 17 1.90 -11.79 5.50
CA TYR A 17 3.09 -11.22 4.87
C TYR A 17 3.74 -10.21 5.80
N LEU A 18 5.03 -10.39 6.05
CA LEU A 18 5.84 -9.51 6.90
C LEU A 18 6.81 -8.72 6.03
N HIS A 19 6.91 -7.42 6.29
CA HIS A 19 7.84 -6.54 5.61
C HIS A 19 8.44 -5.52 6.57
N GLN A 20 9.77 -5.41 6.58
CA GLN A 20 10.46 -4.41 7.38
C GLN A 20 10.39 -3.06 6.67
N THR A 21 9.89 -2.03 7.36
CA THR A 21 9.84 -0.65 6.86
C THR A 21 10.79 0.23 7.66
N GLU A 22 11.01 1.45 7.17
CA GLU A 22 11.69 2.55 7.86
C GLU A 22 10.70 3.46 8.61
N LEU A 23 9.42 3.07 8.68
CA LEU A 23 8.37 3.83 9.35
C LEU A 23 8.32 3.44 10.82
N HIS A 24 8.68 4.37 11.70
CA HIS A 24 8.65 4.17 13.14
C HIS A 24 7.56 5.06 13.77
N PRO A 25 6.29 4.62 13.78
CA PRO A 25 5.23 5.40 14.41
C PRO A 25 5.44 5.50 15.92
N ALA A 26 4.99 6.59 16.53
CA ALA A 26 5.12 6.80 17.98
C ALA A 26 4.32 5.78 18.81
N GLN A 27 3.28 5.19 18.22
CA GLN A 27 2.45 4.15 18.80
C GLN A 27 2.19 3.05 17.77
N PRO A 28 2.02 1.78 18.19
CA PRO A 28 1.70 0.71 17.27
C PRO A 28 0.34 0.96 16.61
N ILE A 29 0.28 0.74 15.31
CA ILE A 29 -0.94 0.79 14.51
C ILE A 29 -1.46 -0.64 14.38
N SER A 30 -2.72 -0.87 14.78
CA SER A 30 -3.36 -2.17 14.66
C SER A 30 -4.74 -2.04 14.06
N MET A 31 -4.91 -2.64 12.88
CA MET A 31 -6.18 -2.79 12.17
C MET A 31 -6.50 -4.29 11.98
N ALA A 32 -7.68 -4.56 11.43
CA ALA A 32 -8.14 -5.92 11.15
C ALA A 32 -7.13 -6.75 10.35
N PHE A 33 -6.60 -6.18 9.26
CA PHE A 33 -5.71 -6.89 8.32
C PHE A 33 -4.32 -6.28 8.17
N ILE A 34 -4.04 -5.16 8.83
CA ILE A 34 -2.74 -4.47 8.75
C ILE A 34 -2.31 -4.10 10.16
N SER A 35 -1.05 -4.36 10.51
CA SER A 35 -0.43 -3.78 11.69
C SER A 35 0.96 -3.27 11.37
N LEU A 36 1.36 -2.17 12.01
CA LEU A 36 2.70 -1.60 11.94
C LEU A 36 3.14 -1.30 13.37
N ASP A 37 4.18 -1.98 13.84
CA ASP A 37 4.72 -1.73 15.17
C ASP A 37 5.69 -0.53 15.20
N THR A 38 6.16 -0.18 16.39
CA THR A 38 7.09 0.95 16.59
C THR A 38 8.51 0.64 16.08
N ALA A 39 8.84 -0.64 15.85
CA ALA A 39 10.09 -1.08 15.24
C ALA A 39 10.04 -1.05 13.70
N GLY A 40 8.88 -0.70 13.12
CA GLY A 40 8.69 -0.60 11.67
C GLY A 40 8.37 -1.93 10.99
N GLN A 41 8.05 -2.98 11.75
CA GLN A 41 7.57 -4.24 11.18
C GLN A 41 6.13 -4.05 10.72
N LEU A 42 5.93 -4.05 9.39
CA LEU A 42 4.61 -4.12 8.77
C LEU A 42 4.18 -5.59 8.67
N ILE A 43 2.98 -5.89 9.13
CA ILE A 43 2.33 -7.19 8.98
C ILE A 43 1.02 -6.98 8.23
N ILE A 44 0.88 -7.68 7.11
CA ILE A 44 -0.33 -7.73 6.30
C ILE A 44 -0.91 -9.12 6.47
N LYS A 45 -2.06 -9.21 7.13
CA LYS A 45 -2.64 -10.48 7.56
C LYS A 45 -3.38 -11.17 6.43
N LYS A 46 -3.44 -12.50 6.50
CA LYS A 46 -4.28 -13.35 5.65
C LYS A 46 -5.70 -12.79 5.56
N GLY A 47 -6.24 -12.79 4.34
CA GLY A 47 -7.55 -12.24 4.01
C GLY A 47 -7.53 -10.76 3.62
N TYR A 48 -6.38 -10.08 3.69
CA TYR A 48 -6.26 -8.74 3.14
C TYR A 48 -6.53 -8.74 1.63
N ALA A 49 -7.42 -7.84 1.18
CA ALA A 49 -7.79 -7.71 -0.22
C ALA A 49 -7.27 -6.39 -0.79
N TRP A 50 -6.70 -6.43 -2.00
CA TRP A 50 -6.07 -5.26 -2.63
C TRP A 50 -6.25 -5.26 -4.15
N ASP A 51 -5.96 -4.13 -4.80
CA ASP A 51 -6.25 -3.91 -6.22
C ASP A 51 -5.16 -4.47 -7.14
N GLY A 52 -4.07 -4.96 -6.57
CA GLY A 52 -2.87 -5.33 -7.31
C GLY A 52 -2.12 -4.10 -7.81
N PRO A 53 -1.21 -4.30 -8.76
CA PRO A 53 -0.51 -3.19 -9.35
C PRO A 53 -1.45 -2.26 -10.12
N SER A 54 -1.29 -0.96 -9.87
CA SER A 54 -2.14 0.09 -10.45
C SER A 54 -1.47 0.73 -11.67
N GLY A 55 -2.23 0.89 -12.78
CA GLY A 55 -1.76 1.54 -14.01
C GLY A 55 -1.68 0.60 -15.22
N PRO A 56 -1.09 1.02 -16.35
CA PRO A 56 -0.91 0.17 -17.54
C PRO A 56 0.26 -0.80 -17.34
N THR A 57 0.18 -1.58 -16.27
CA THR A 57 1.25 -2.45 -15.81
C THR A 57 0.83 -3.90 -15.92
N ILE A 58 1.77 -4.76 -16.29
CA ILE A 58 1.54 -6.21 -16.34
C ILE A 58 1.68 -6.74 -14.91
N ASP A 59 0.67 -7.49 -14.47
CA ASP A 59 0.69 -8.24 -13.22
C ASP A 59 1.78 -9.32 -13.36
N THR A 60 2.94 -9.05 -12.77
CA THR A 60 4.05 -9.98 -12.70
C THR A 60 4.39 -10.21 -11.25
N ASP A 61 4.90 -11.40 -10.93
CA ASP A 61 5.21 -11.81 -9.55
C ASP A 61 6.13 -10.80 -8.84
N ASN A 62 7.05 -10.20 -9.60
CA ASN A 62 7.98 -9.18 -9.11
C ASN A 62 7.32 -7.81 -8.80
N PHE A 63 6.04 -7.62 -9.13
CA PHE A 63 5.28 -6.41 -8.82
C PHE A 63 4.20 -6.65 -7.76
N MET A 64 3.70 -7.90 -7.66
CA MET A 64 2.64 -8.25 -6.72
C MET A 64 3.01 -7.93 -5.27
N ARG A 65 4.21 -8.33 -4.84
CA ARG A 65 4.72 -8.04 -3.48
C ARG A 65 4.81 -6.54 -3.21
N GLY A 66 5.37 -5.77 -4.14
CA GLY A 66 5.47 -4.33 -4.02
C GLY A 66 4.09 -3.68 -3.93
N SER A 67 3.17 -4.06 -4.82
CA SER A 67 1.79 -3.53 -4.84
C SER A 67 1.04 -3.81 -3.54
N LEU A 68 1.23 -4.99 -2.95
CA LEU A 68 0.64 -5.37 -1.68
C LEU A 68 1.07 -4.43 -0.54
N VAL A 69 2.39 -4.21 -0.40
CA VAL A 69 2.96 -3.30 0.61
C VAL A 69 2.49 -1.87 0.37
N HIS A 70 2.50 -1.44 -0.89
CA HIS A 70 2.06 -0.10 -1.28
C HIS A 70 0.59 0.17 -0.93
N ASP A 71 -0.32 -0.74 -1.31
CA ASP A 71 -1.76 -0.60 -1.01
C ASP A 71 -2.03 -0.63 0.50
N ALA A 72 -1.30 -1.44 1.27
CA ALA A 72 -1.41 -1.48 2.73
C ALA A 72 -1.00 -0.14 3.36
N LEU A 73 0.15 0.42 2.98
CA LEU A 73 0.60 1.73 3.47
C LEU A 73 -0.38 2.84 3.04
N TYR A 74 -0.89 2.79 1.81
CA TYR A 74 -1.91 3.71 1.32
C TYR A 74 -3.23 3.60 2.09
N GLN A 75 -3.62 2.39 2.52
CA GLN A 75 -4.77 2.21 3.39
C GLN A 75 -4.54 2.85 4.76
N LEU A 76 -3.37 2.67 5.38
CA LEU A 76 -3.05 3.33 6.65
C LEU A 76 -3.13 4.86 6.52
N MET A 77 -2.68 5.42 5.40
CA MET A 77 -2.80 6.85 5.12
C MET A 77 -4.25 7.30 4.92
N ARG A 78 -5.04 6.50 4.19
CA ARG A 78 -6.45 6.77 3.91
C ARG A 78 -7.31 6.74 5.17
N GLU A 79 -7.01 5.83 6.09
CA GLU A 79 -7.67 5.74 7.40
C GLU A 79 -7.04 6.67 8.45
N LYS A 80 -6.06 7.51 8.06
CA LYS A 80 -5.38 8.51 8.91
C LYS A 80 -4.54 7.94 10.06
N TYR A 81 -4.14 6.68 9.99
CA TYR A 81 -3.13 6.11 10.91
C TYR A 81 -1.71 6.55 10.53
N LEU A 82 -1.48 6.86 9.25
CA LEU A 82 -0.25 7.48 8.76
C LEU A 82 -0.58 8.83 8.11
N GLY A 83 0.32 9.80 8.27
CA GLY A 83 0.23 11.07 7.57
C GLY A 83 0.55 10.97 6.08
N GLN A 84 0.06 11.93 5.29
CA GLN A 84 0.24 11.95 3.83
C GLN A 84 1.70 12.20 3.41
N GLU A 85 2.54 12.70 4.32
CA GLU A 85 3.99 12.85 4.15
C GLU A 85 4.68 11.52 3.84
N HIS A 86 4.13 10.40 4.31
CA HIS A 86 4.67 9.07 4.06
C HIS A 86 4.39 8.54 2.65
N ARG A 87 3.58 9.25 1.84
CA ARG A 87 3.28 8.83 0.46
C ARG A 87 4.53 8.67 -0.39
N LYS A 88 5.47 9.62 -0.29
CA LYS A 88 6.75 9.56 -1.02
C LYS A 88 7.59 8.36 -0.57
N TYR A 89 7.51 7.99 0.70
CA TYR A 89 8.19 6.81 1.20
C TYR A 89 7.55 5.54 0.63
N ALA A 90 6.23 5.39 0.71
CA ALA A 90 5.52 4.23 0.15
C ALA A 90 5.78 4.05 -1.36
N ASP A 91 5.76 5.14 -2.12
CA ASP A 91 6.05 5.12 -3.56
C ASP A 91 7.50 4.67 -3.86
N ARG A 92 8.48 5.04 -3.02
CA ARG A 92 9.87 4.57 -3.14
C ARG A 92 10.00 3.11 -2.74
N LEU A 93 9.38 2.70 -1.64
CA LEU A 93 9.42 1.32 -1.17
C LEU A 93 8.85 0.34 -2.20
N LEU A 94 7.76 0.73 -2.88
CA LEU A 94 7.22 -0.02 -4.02
C LEU A 94 8.30 -0.30 -5.07
N ARG A 95 9.00 0.76 -5.49
CA ARG A 95 10.06 0.73 -6.48
C ARG A 95 11.23 -0.15 -6.03
N ASP A 96 11.64 -0.02 -4.78
CA ASP A 96 12.78 -0.74 -4.24
C ASP A 96 12.47 -2.26 -4.14
N ILE A 97 11.28 -2.65 -3.68
CA ILE A 97 10.81 -4.05 -3.69
C ILE A 97 10.74 -4.61 -5.12
N CYS A 98 10.25 -3.83 -6.08
CA CYS A 98 10.17 -4.23 -7.48
C CYS A 98 11.56 -4.47 -8.08
N SER A 99 12.50 -3.58 -7.78
CA SER A 99 13.89 -3.67 -8.22
C SER A 99 14.58 -4.90 -7.64
N GLU A 100 14.40 -5.18 -6.34
CA GLU A 100 14.92 -6.38 -5.67
C GLU A 100 14.37 -7.67 -6.30
N ALA A 101 13.11 -7.66 -6.73
CA ALA A 101 12.48 -8.78 -7.40
C ALA A 101 12.85 -8.90 -8.90
N GLY A 102 13.84 -8.15 -9.38
CA GLY A 102 14.41 -8.27 -10.73
C GLY A 102 13.65 -7.49 -11.80
N MET A 103 12.83 -6.50 -11.43
CA MET A 103 12.20 -5.62 -12.41
C MET A 103 13.24 -4.78 -13.16
N SER A 104 13.08 -4.61 -14.47
CA SER A 104 13.99 -3.77 -15.26
C SER A 104 13.89 -2.31 -14.84
N LYS A 105 15.04 -1.60 -14.79
CA LYS A 105 15.13 -0.19 -14.36
C LYS A 105 14.21 0.77 -15.13
N ILE A 106 13.93 0.46 -16.41
CA ILE A 106 13.04 1.27 -17.27
C ILE A 106 11.59 1.14 -16.78
N ARG A 107 11.15 -0.09 -16.51
CA ARG A 107 9.80 -0.38 -16.02
C ARG A 107 9.61 0.17 -14.62
N ASP A 108 10.62 0.01 -13.77
CA ASP A 108 10.66 0.53 -12.41
C ASP A 108 10.52 2.07 -12.35
N TRP A 109 11.27 2.79 -13.20
CA TRP A 109 11.15 4.24 -13.32
C TRP A 109 9.74 4.67 -13.76
N TRP A 110 9.16 4.00 -14.75
CA TRP A 110 7.84 4.33 -15.27
C TRP A 110 6.73 4.06 -14.24
N VAL A 111 6.82 2.94 -13.51
CA VAL A 111 5.92 2.63 -12.39
C VAL A 111 5.97 3.74 -11.34
N TYR A 112 7.17 4.12 -10.89
CA TYR A 112 7.32 5.19 -9.90
C TYR A 112 6.66 6.49 -10.37
N GLN A 113 6.88 6.91 -11.62
CA GLN A 113 6.24 8.12 -12.15
C GLN A 113 4.72 8.01 -12.23
N ALA A 114 4.18 6.86 -12.66
CA ALA A 114 2.75 6.62 -12.73
C ALA A 114 2.08 6.75 -11.34
N VAL A 115 2.69 6.18 -10.30
CA VAL A 115 2.15 6.26 -8.93
C VAL A 115 2.27 7.68 -8.38
N ARG A 116 3.36 8.39 -8.68
CA ARG A 116 3.56 9.78 -8.24
C ARG A 116 2.50 10.73 -8.80
N LEU A 117 2.13 10.56 -10.07
CA LEU A 117 1.16 11.38 -10.80
C LEU A 117 -0.29 10.99 -10.49
N GLY A 118 -0.59 9.69 -10.35
CA GLY A 118 -1.97 9.17 -10.24
C GLY A 118 -2.41 8.68 -8.85
N GLY A 119 -1.48 8.33 -7.96
CA GLY A 119 -1.80 7.65 -6.70
C GLY A 119 -2.37 8.54 -5.59
N ALA A 120 -2.24 9.87 -5.71
CA ALA A 120 -2.60 10.80 -4.62
C ALA A 120 -4.08 10.74 -4.19
N SER A 121 -5.00 10.32 -5.06
CA SER A 121 -6.42 10.12 -4.70
C SER A 121 -6.64 8.86 -3.86
N SER A 122 -5.88 7.79 -4.12
CA SER A 122 -6.03 6.49 -3.45
C SER A 122 -5.63 6.52 -1.96
N ALA A 123 -4.71 7.43 -1.59
CA ALA A 123 -4.26 7.63 -0.21
C ALA A 123 -5.14 8.58 0.61
N LYS A 124 -6.08 9.30 0.00
CA LYS A 124 -6.92 10.30 0.71
C LYS A 124 -8.11 9.63 1.42
N PRO A 125 -8.57 10.18 2.56
CA PRO A 125 -9.76 9.72 3.25
C PRO A 125 -10.99 9.66 2.34
N ASP A 126 -11.75 8.57 2.42
CA ASP A 126 -12.94 8.31 1.59
C ASP A 126 -14.22 8.04 2.41
N VAL A 127 -14.16 8.23 3.74
CA VAL A 127 -15.33 8.20 4.63
C VAL A 127 -16.26 9.36 4.29
N ARG A 128 -17.56 9.09 4.19
CA ARG A 128 -18.62 10.09 4.04
C ARG A 128 -19.56 10.08 5.24
N GLN A 129 -20.15 11.23 5.54
CA GLN A 129 -21.12 11.42 6.62
C GLN A 129 -22.52 11.64 6.01
N ALA A 130 -23.52 10.91 6.49
CA ALA A 130 -24.93 11.19 6.17
C ALA A 130 -25.40 12.43 6.94
N PRO A 131 -26.29 13.26 6.35
CA PRO A 131 -26.85 14.44 7.01
C PRO A 131 -27.52 14.10 8.34
#